data_AF-A0A2M6XCG6-F1
#
_entry.id   AF-A0A2M6XCG6-F1
#
_cell.length_a   1.000
_cell.length_b   1.000
_cell.length_c   1.000
_cell.angle_alpha   90.00
_cell.angle_beta   90.00
_cell.angle_gamma   90.00
#
_symmetry.space_group_name_H-M   'P 1'
#
loop_
_entity.id
_entity.type
_entity.pdbx_description
1 polymer ?
#
loop_
_entity_poly.entity_id
_entity_poly.type
_entity_poly.pdbx_seq_one_letter_code
_entity_poly.pdbx_strand_id
1 'polypeptide(L)'
;MYHLEYKKYKWGPHAKFMVGLQKDLINKIIPFFKKYPLQAKKRKQFEFFCKVENMILKGEHRNLEGIEKIRLMREKQHIDSLDALDAHVQWGVE
;
A
#
# COMPACT_ATOMS: atom_id res chain seq x y z
N MET A 1 -4.35 -20.52 6.31
CA MET A 1 -5.43 -20.44 5.30
C MET A 1 -6.52 -19.57 5.93
N TYR A 2 -6.76 -18.36 5.41
CA TYR A 2 -7.70 -17.42 6.04
C TYR A 2 -9.14 -17.84 5.73
N HIS A 3 -9.96 -18.06 6.76
CA HIS A 3 -11.39 -18.28 6.61
C HIS A 3 -12.07 -16.91 6.51
N LEU A 4 -12.64 -16.59 5.34
CA LEU A 4 -13.34 -15.33 5.07
C LEU A 4 -14.83 -15.63 4.92
N GLU A 5 -15.65 -15.10 5.83
CA GLU A 5 -17.10 -15.24 5.75
C GLU A 5 -17.71 -14.19 4.80
N TYR A 6 -17.70 -14.50 3.51
CA TYR A 6 -18.19 -13.62 2.43
C TYR A 6 -19.65 -13.16 2.57
N LYS A 7 -20.48 -13.91 3.32
CA LYS A 7 -21.91 -13.61 3.50
C LYS A 7 -22.16 -12.32 4.29
N LYS A 8 -21.27 -11.94 5.22
CA LYS A 8 -21.44 -10.75 6.08
C LYS A 8 -21.38 -9.42 5.30
N TYR A 9 -20.61 -9.38 4.21
CA TYR A 9 -20.28 -8.14 3.50
C TYR A 9 -21.06 -7.92 2.19
N LYS A 10 -22.00 -8.80 1.83
CA LYS A 10 -22.67 -8.82 0.50
C LYS A 10 -21.67 -8.84 -0.68
N TRP A 11 -20.47 -9.35 -0.46
CA TRP A 11 -19.45 -9.43 -1.51
C TRP A 11 -19.65 -10.70 -2.33
N GLY A 12 -19.64 -10.57 -3.64
CA GLY A 12 -19.58 -11.71 -4.55
C GLY A 12 -18.23 -12.43 -4.47
N PRO A 13 -18.11 -13.61 -5.11
CA PRO A 13 -16.82 -14.29 -5.27
C PRO A 13 -15.83 -13.34 -5.94
N HIS A 14 -14.66 -13.15 -5.32
CA HIS A 14 -13.60 -12.29 -5.85
C HIS A 14 -12.23 -12.91 -5.65
N ALA A 15 -11.29 -12.54 -6.53
CA ALA A 15 -9.88 -12.90 -6.42
C ALA A 15 -9.05 -11.63 -6.17
N LYS A 16 -8.00 -11.75 -5.36
CA LYS A 16 -7.06 -10.66 -5.08
C LYS A 16 -5.73 -10.94 -5.76
N PHE A 17 -5.30 -10.03 -6.64
CA PHE A 17 -3.94 -10.04 -7.17
C PHE A 17 -3.04 -9.18 -6.27
N MET A 18 -1.94 -9.76 -5.79
CA MET A 18 -0.99 -9.10 -4.91
C MET A 18 0.44 -9.34 -5.42
N VAL A 19 1.23 -8.28 -5.47
CA VAL A 19 2.68 -8.35 -5.73
C VAL A 19 3.39 -7.91 -4.47
N GLY A 20 3.97 -8.87 -3.74
CA GLY A 20 4.70 -8.62 -2.49
C GLY A 20 6.22 -8.73 -2.62
N LEU A 21 6.73 -9.31 -3.71
CA LEU A 21 8.17 -9.49 -3.89
C LEU A 21 8.82 -8.17 -4.29
N GLN A 22 9.75 -7.67 -3.47
CA GLN A 22 10.45 -6.40 -3.72
C GLN A 22 11.10 -6.35 -5.11
N LYS A 23 11.70 -7.46 -5.56
CA LYS A 23 12.30 -7.57 -6.90
C LYS A 23 11.28 -7.27 -8.01
N ASP A 24 10.05 -7.76 -7.90
CA ASP A 24 9.01 -7.53 -8.90
C ASP A 24 8.45 -6.10 -8.81
N LEU A 25 8.35 -5.54 -7.60
CA LEU A 25 7.97 -4.15 -7.41
C LEU A 25 8.94 -3.20 -8.14
N ILE A 26 10.23 -3.40 -7.94
CA ILE A 26 11.30 -2.56 -8.53
C ILE A 26 11.43 -2.78 -10.04
N ASN A 27 11.40 -4.02 -10.51
CA ASN A 27 11.72 -4.32 -11.92
C ASN A 27 10.51 -4.32 -12.86
N LYS A 28 9.29 -4.50 -12.32
CA LYS A 28 8.08 -4.61 -13.14
C LYS A 28 7.07 -3.51 -12.82
N ILE A 29 6.66 -3.39 -11.56
CA ILE A 29 5.54 -2.51 -11.18
C ILE A 29 5.91 -1.03 -11.29
N ILE A 30 7.04 -0.62 -10.70
CA ILE A 30 7.46 0.78 -10.74
C ILE A 30 7.72 1.25 -12.18
N PRO A 31 8.49 0.53 -13.02
CA PRO A 31 8.74 0.93 -14.41
C PRO A 31 7.45 1.00 -15.24
N PHE A 32 6.53 0.05 -15.04
CA PHE A 32 5.24 0.03 -15.74
C PHE A 32 4.43 1.30 -15.46
N PHE A 33 4.22 1.65 -14.19
CA PHE A 33 3.42 2.83 -13.82
C PHE A 33 4.16 4.17 -13.99
N LYS A 34 5.48 4.16 -14.14
CA LYS A 34 6.23 5.33 -14.63
C LYS A 34 6.01 5.55 -16.13
N LYS A 35 6.01 4.48 -16.93
CA LYS A 35 5.74 4.54 -18.38
C LYS A 35 4.28 4.84 -18.69
N TYR A 36 3.36 4.31 -17.88
CA TYR A 36 1.92 4.49 -18.00
C TYR A 36 1.37 5.12 -16.70
N PRO A 37 1.45 6.45 -16.57
CA PRO A 37 1.07 7.14 -15.34
C PRO A 37 -0.38 6.88 -14.94
N LEU A 38 -0.58 6.60 -13.65
CA LEU A 38 -1.92 6.54 -13.07
C LEU A 38 -2.64 7.87 -13.21
N GLN A 39 -3.96 7.82 -13.35
CA GLN A 39 -4.82 8.99 -13.39
C GLN A 39 -5.32 9.34 -11.97
N ALA A 40 -5.70 10.60 -11.77
CA ALA A 40 -6.32 11.10 -10.53
C ALA A 40 -5.47 10.89 -9.25
N LYS A 41 -6.14 10.72 -8.10
CA LYS A 41 -5.56 10.70 -6.74
C LYS A 41 -4.51 9.58 -6.53
N LYS A 42 -4.66 8.45 -7.22
CA LYS A 42 -3.73 7.30 -7.11
C LYS A 42 -2.33 7.60 -7.64
N ARG A 43 -2.16 8.61 -8.52
CA ARG A 43 -0.82 9.03 -8.99
C ARG A 43 0.05 9.51 -7.83
N LYS A 44 -0.49 10.40 -7.00
CA LYS A 44 0.25 10.94 -5.84
C LYS A 44 0.65 9.81 -4.89
N GLN A 45 -0.29 8.90 -4.57
CA GLN A 45 -0.01 7.73 -3.73
C GLN A 45 1.11 6.86 -4.31
N PHE A 46 1.10 6.63 -5.63
CA PHE A 46 2.16 5.88 -6.30
C PHE A 46 3.53 6.59 -6.29
N GLU A 47 3.57 7.91 -6.38
CA GLU A 47 4.82 8.68 -6.23
C GLU A 47 5.41 8.52 -4.82
N PHE A 48 4.57 8.54 -3.77
CA PHE A 48 5.02 8.27 -2.41
C PHE A 48 5.49 6.83 -2.24
N PHE A 49 4.76 5.87 -2.80
CA PHE A 49 5.19 4.48 -2.83
C PHE A 49 6.58 4.33 -3.46
N CYS A 50 6.83 4.98 -4.62
CA CYS A 50 8.15 4.98 -5.25
C CYS A 50 9.24 5.58 -4.35
N LYS A 51 8.94 6.64 -3.58
CA LYS A 51 9.89 7.25 -2.64
C LYS A 51 10.24 6.28 -1.51
N VAL A 52 9.23 5.65 -0.91
CA VAL A 52 9.44 4.67 0.17
C VAL A 52 10.21 3.46 -0.34
N GLU A 53 9.88 2.90 -1.51
CA GLU A 53 10.63 1.79 -2.10
C GLU A 53 12.11 2.14 -2.32
N ASN A 54 12.42 3.37 -2.75
CA ASN A 54 13.81 3.83 -2.87
C ASN A 54 14.52 3.91 -1.52
N MET A 55 13.85 4.35 -0.46
CA MET A 55 14.41 4.35 0.90
C MET A 55 14.65 2.91 1.39
N ILE A 56 13.72 2.00 1.09
CA ILE A 56 13.87 0.59 1.45
C ILE A 56 15.05 -0.03 0.70
N LEU A 57 15.19 0.26 -0.60
CA LEU A 57 16.30 -0.20 -1.44
C LEU A 57 17.66 0.27 -0.91
N LYS A 58 17.74 1.51 -0.40
CA LYS A 58 18.93 2.06 0.26
C LYS A 58 19.18 1.51 1.66
N GLY A 59 18.27 0.67 2.19
CA GLY A 59 18.39 0.11 3.54
C GLY A 59 18.01 1.08 4.66
N GLU A 60 17.44 2.25 4.35
CA GLU A 60 17.13 3.29 5.35
C GLU A 60 16.09 2.80 6.37
N HIS A 61 15.17 1.93 5.96
CA HIS A 61 14.19 1.29 6.85
C HIS A 61 14.80 0.46 8.00
N ARG A 62 16.11 0.18 7.98
CA ARG A 62 16.80 -0.56 9.05
C ARG A 62 17.19 0.31 10.23
N ASN A 63 17.11 1.63 10.09
CA ASN A 63 17.41 2.58 11.17
C ASN A 63 16.13 3.28 11.65
N LEU A 64 16.12 3.71 12.92
CA LEU A 64 14.94 4.34 13.53
C LEU A 64 14.55 5.65 12.82
N GLU A 65 15.54 6.43 12.39
CA GLU A 65 15.31 7.69 11.67
C GLU A 65 14.58 7.46 10.34
N GLY A 66 14.95 6.41 9.61
CA GLY A 66 14.37 6.03 8.33
C GLY A 66 12.98 5.44 8.49
N ILE A 67 12.75 4.64 9.54
CA ILE A 67 11.40 4.20 9.92
C ILE A 67 10.51 5.42 10.22
N GLU A 68 11.00 6.37 11.02
CA GLU A 68 10.24 7.56 11.38
C GLU A 68 9.95 8.44 10.16
N LYS A 69 10.92 8.60 9.25
CA LYS A 69 10.69 9.28 7.95
C LYS A 69 9.60 8.60 7.14
N ILE A 70 9.60 7.27 7.03
CA ILE A 70 8.55 6.52 6.32
C ILE A 70 7.19 6.72 7.01
N ARG A 71 7.14 6.67 8.35
CA ARG A 71 5.94 6.91 9.15
C ARG A 71 5.35 8.30 8.89
N LEU A 72 6.17 9.34 8.97
CA LEU A 72 5.77 10.73 8.69
C LEU A 72 5.31 10.92 7.23
N MET A 73 5.95 10.25 6.27
CA MET A 73 5.50 10.29 4.87
C MET A 73 4.12 9.66 4.69
N ARG A 74 3.83 8.57 5.41
CA ARG A 74 2.51 7.93 5.41
C ARG A 74 1.45 8.84 6.03
N GLU A 75 1.74 9.45 7.17
CA GLU A 75 0.81 10.36 7.87
C GLU A 75 0.46 11.58 7.02
N LYS A 76 1.43 12.16 6.30
CA LYS A 76 1.19 13.29 5.39
C LYS A 76 0.31 12.94 4.18
N GLN A 77 0.11 11.64 3.88
CA GLN A 77 -0.78 11.18 2.81
C GLN A 77 -2.21 10.89 3.28
N HIS A 78 -2.53 11.10 4.56
CA HIS A 78 -3.88 10.92 5.10
C HIS A 78 -4.84 12.01 4.58
N ILE A 79 -5.24 11.90 3.33
CA ILE A 79 -6.27 12.75 2.72
C ILE A 79 -7.46 11.93 2.20
N ASP A 80 -7.37 10.60 2.03
CA ASP A 80 -8.47 9.85 1.37
C ASP A 80 -8.80 8.47 1.97
N SER A 81 -8.47 8.19 3.23
CA SER A 81 -9.02 6.99 3.89
C SER A 81 -9.45 7.30 5.30
N LEU A 82 -10.73 7.65 5.44
CA LEU A 82 -11.46 7.43 6.69
C LEU A 82 -11.42 5.94 7.12
N ASP A 83 -11.05 5.00 6.23
CA ASP A 83 -11.27 3.56 6.45
C ASP A 83 -10.04 2.64 6.40
N ALA A 84 -8.80 3.14 6.23
CA ALA A 84 -7.62 2.24 6.06
C ALA A 84 -6.76 2.08 7.32
N LEU A 85 -6.95 2.92 8.34
CA LEU A 85 -6.29 2.78 9.65
C LEU A 85 -7.21 2.17 10.71
N ASP A 86 -8.51 2.12 10.46
CA ASP A 86 -9.42 1.49 11.39
C ASP A 86 -9.40 -0.02 11.18
N ALA A 87 -8.62 -0.71 12.01
CA ALA A 87 -8.62 -2.17 12.03
C ALA A 87 -10.04 -2.74 12.27
N HIS A 88 -10.95 -1.96 12.88
CA HIS A 88 -12.37 -2.30 13.06
C HIS A 88 -13.15 -2.33 11.74
N VAL A 89 -12.78 -1.50 10.76
CA VAL A 89 -13.47 -1.48 9.45
C VAL A 89 -13.00 -2.65 8.57
N GLN A 90 -11.77 -3.13 8.75
CA GLN A 90 -11.22 -4.25 7.98
C GLN A 90 -11.51 -5.64 8.56
N TRP A 91 -11.81 -5.74 9.86
CA TRP A 91 -12.17 -6.99 10.52
C TRP A 91 -13.40 -6.74 11.36
N GLY A 92 -14.58 -6.98 10.78
CA GLY A 92 -15.87 -6.76 11.45
C GLY A 92 -16.02 -7.67 12.67
N VAL A 93 -15.37 -7.27 13.75
CA VAL A 93 -15.48 -7.77 15.11
C VAL A 93 -16.20 -6.65 15.85
N GLU A 94 -17.32 -7.02 16.49
CA GLU A 94 -18.08 -6.14 17.37
C GLU A 94 -17.26 -5.73 18.59
#